data_AF-A0A6M6BKE1-F1
#
_entry.id   AF-A0A6M6BKE1-F1
#
_cell.length_a   1.000
_cell.length_b   1.000
_cell.length_c   1.000
_cell.angle_alpha   90.00
_cell.angle_beta   90.00
_cell.angle_gamma   90.00
#
_symmetry.space_group_name_H-M   'P 1'
#
loop_
_entity.id
_entity.type
_entity.pdbx_description
1 polymer ?
#
loop_
_entity_poly.entity_id
_entity_poly.type
_entity_poly.pdbx_seq_one_letter_code
_entity_poly.pdbx_strand_id
1 'polypeptide(L)' 'MFPTEDSFRTALQKGQMSTAAILLAQLIVARYEQHAHLGLVQEVQVHQYCAQLLEQGASMNADTLLEAAQQYMPA' A
#
# COMPACT_ATOMS: atom_id res chain seq x y z
N MET A 1 -10.75 4.48 -11.88
CA MET A 1 -10.76 3.58 -10.72
C MET A 1 -9.59 2.64 -10.88
N PHE A 2 -8.57 2.71 -10.01
CA PHE A 2 -7.41 1.83 -10.12
C PHE A 2 -7.83 0.40 -9.76
N PRO A 3 -7.62 -0.61 -10.64
CA PRO A 3 -8.02 -1.99 -10.35
C PRO A 3 -7.33 -2.55 -9.09
N THR A 4 -6.19 -1.99 -8.72
CA THR A 4 -5.40 -2.33 -7.55
C THR A 4 -6.04 -1.90 -6.23
N GLU A 5 -6.85 -0.83 -6.24
CA GLU A 5 -7.51 -0.30 -5.03
C GLU A 5 -8.73 -1.15 -4.62
N ASP A 6 -9.52 -1.57 -5.60
CA ASP A 6 -10.62 -2.52 -5.39
C ASP A 6 -10.10 -3.90 -4.98
N SER A 7 -9.00 -4.34 -5.60
CA SER A 7 -8.28 -5.56 -5.23
C SER A 7 -7.75 -5.49 -3.80
N PHE A 8 -7.20 -4.34 -3.38
CA PHE A 8 -6.72 -4.12 -2.02
C PHE A 8 -7.86 -4.23 -1.00
N ARG A 9 -8.98 -3.53 -1.23
CA ARG A 9 -10.17 -3.59 -0.37
C ARG A 9 -10.67 -5.03 -0.24
N THR A 10 -10.74 -5.76 -1.36
CA THR A 10 -11.17 -7.15 -1.38
C THR A 10 -10.19 -8.06 -0.61
N ALA A 11 -8.89 -7.89 -0.79
CA ALA A 11 -7.87 -8.66 -0.08
C ALA A 11 -7.94 -8.42 1.43
N LEU A 12 -8.12 -7.17 1.86
CA LEU A 12 -8.27 -6.80 3.27
C LEU A 12 -9.53 -7.41 3.88
N GLN A 13 -10.68 -7.31 3.19
CA GLN A 13 -11.94 -7.92 3.64
C GLN A 13 -11.86 -9.45 3.74
N LYS A 14 -11.05 -10.09 2.89
CA LYS A 14 -10.80 -11.54 2.94
C LYS A 14 -9.76 -11.93 4.00
N GLY A 15 -9.22 -10.99 4.77
CA GLY A 15 -8.16 -11.23 5.75
C GLY A 15 -6.81 -11.59 5.14
N GLN A 16 -6.63 -11.35 3.84
CA GLN A 16 -5.40 -11.67 3.10
C GLN A 16 -4.35 -10.57 3.30
N MET A 17 -3.81 -10.45 4.51
CA MET A 17 -2.93 -9.33 4.89
C MET A 17 -1.67 -9.22 4.01
N SER A 18 -1.03 -10.34 3.67
CA SER A 18 0.14 -10.34 2.78
C SER A 18 -0.19 -9.82 1.38
N THR A 19 -1.33 -10.23 0.82
CA THR A 19 -1.80 -9.76 -0.49
C THR A 19 -2.18 -8.29 -0.43
N ALA A 20 -2.87 -7.86 0.64
CA ALA A 20 -3.22 -6.46 0.86
C ALA A 20 -1.95 -5.58 0.95
N ALA A 21 -0.89 -6.05 1.61
CA ALA A 21 0.37 -5.30 1.72
C ALA A 21 1.05 -5.08 0.37
N ILE A 22 1.09 -6.12 -0.46
CA ILE A 22 1.66 -6.05 -1.80
C ILE A 22 0.84 -5.09 -2.67
N LEU A 23 -0.49 -5.18 -2.64
CA LEU A 23 -1.37 -4.32 -3.44
C LEU A 23 -1.28 -2.84 -3.00
N LEU A 24 -1.17 -2.59 -1.69
CA LEU A 24 -1.01 -1.25 -1.14
C LEU A 24 0.35 -0.65 -1.55
N ALA A 25 1.42 -1.45 -1.50
CA ALA A 25 2.74 -1.04 -1.96
C ALA A 25 2.74 -0.73 -3.47
N GLN A 26 2.11 -1.58 -4.29
CA GLN A 26 1.97 -1.34 -5.73
C GLN A 26 1.19 -0.07 -6.05
N LEU A 27 0.15 0.27 -5.28
CA LEU A 27 -0.57 1.54 -5.43
C LEU A 27 0.34 2.74 -5.18
N ILE A 28 1.14 2.67 -4.12
CA ILE A 28 2.11 3.73 -3.80
C ILE A 28 3.15 3.85 -4.90
N VAL A 29 3.80 2.74 -5.29
CA VAL A 29 4.83 2.74 -6.34
C VAL A 29 4.27 3.26 -7.66
N ALA A 30 3.14 2.73 -8.13
CA ALA A 30 2.52 3.17 -9.38
C ALA A 30 2.18 4.66 -9.38
N ARG A 31 1.77 5.22 -8.23
CA ARG A 31 1.53 6.65 -8.07
C ARG A 31 2.82 7.46 -8.16
N TYR A 32 3.88 7.02 -7.48
CA TYR A 32 5.17 7.70 -7.55
C TYR A 32 5.75 7.64 -8.95
N GLU A 33 5.70 6.50 -9.64
CA GLU A 33 6.18 6.37 -11.02
C GLU A 33 5.53 7.36 -12.00
N GLN A 34 4.30 7.84 -11.74
CA GLN A 34 3.69 8.91 -12.55
C GLN A 34 4.37 10.27 -12.37
N HIS A 35 5.03 10.51 -11.25
CA HIS A 35 5.63 11.80 -10.88
C HIS A 35 7.18 11.74 -10.89
N ALA A 36 7.78 10.66 -10.41
CA ALA A 36 9.21 10.39 -10.36
C ALA A 36 9.46 8.88 -10.18
N HIS A 37 10.36 8.30 -10.96
CA HIS A 37 10.69 6.88 -10.84
C HIS A 37 11.34 6.59 -9.49
N LEU A 38 10.77 5.67 -8.71
CA LEU A 38 11.35 5.24 -7.44
C LEU A 38 12.56 4.35 -7.70
N GLY A 39 13.61 4.52 -6.89
CA GLY A 39 14.72 3.57 -6.87
C GLY A 39 14.34 2.29 -6.13
N LEU A 40 15.04 1.18 -6.42
CA LEU A 40 14.85 -0.12 -5.76
C LEU A 40 14.81 -0.04 -4.22
N VAL A 41 15.62 0.83 -3.61
CA VAL A 41 15.63 1.02 -2.15
C VAL A 41 14.31 1.62 -1.66
N GLN A 42 13.74 2.57 -2.40
CA GLN A 42 12.48 3.21 -2.04
C GLN A 42 11.30 2.26 -2.24
N GLU A 43 11.32 1.43 -3.28
CA GLU A 43 10.33 0.36 -3.45
C GLU A 43 10.34 -0.62 -2.28
N VAL A 44 11.52 -1.05 -1.83
CA VAL A 44 11.65 -1.94 -0.66
C VAL A 44 11.12 -1.25 0.62
N GLN A 45 11.42 0.04 0.81
CA GLN A 45 10.89 0.81 1.95
C GLN A 45 9.37 0.91 1.92
N VAL A 46 8.77 1.15 0.74
CA VAL A 46 7.32 1.18 0.55
C VAL A 46 6.71 -0.17 0.91
N HIS A 47 7.30 -1.29 0.46
CA HIS A 47 6.83 -2.63 0.79
C HIS A 47 6.88 -2.91 2.30
N GLN A 48 7.98 -2.54 2.96
CA GLN A 48 8.11 -2.69 4.41
C GLN A 48 7.12 -1.82 5.19
N TYR A 49 6.94 -0.57 4.77
CA TYR A 49 5.97 0.34 5.37
C TYR A 49 4.54 -0.21 5.25
N CYS A 50 4.14 -0.68 4.07
CA CYS A 50 2.80 -1.24 3.87
C CYS A 50 2.57 -2.49 4.73
N ALA A 51 3.55 -3.39 4.80
CA ALA A 51 3.47 -4.57 5.67
C ALA A 51 3.31 -4.15 7.14
N GLN A 52 4.14 -3.24 7.63
CA GLN A 52 4.09 -2.75 9.00
C GLN A 52 2.77 -2.02 9.30
N LEU A 53 2.27 -1.21 8.36
CA LEU A 53 1.00 -0.49 8.47
C LEU A 53 -0.18 -1.46 8.58
N LEU A 54 -0.16 -2.56 7.84
CA LEU A 54 -1.19 -3.60 7.92
C LEU A 54 -1.08 -4.45 9.18
N GLU A 55 0.13 -4.72 9.67
CA GLU A 55 0.33 -5.40 10.95
C GLU A 55 -0.17 -4.55 12.13
N GLN A 56 0.12 -3.25 12.12
CA GLN A 56 -0.32 -2.31 13.17
C GLN A 56 -1.79 -1.91 13.03
N GLY A 57 -2.27 -1.81 11.79
CA GLY A 57 -3.60 -1.39 11.41
C GLY A 57 -4.53 -2.56 11.05
N ALA A 58 -4.27 -3.78 11.53
CA ALA A 58 -5.09 -4.96 11.23
C ALA A 58 -6.58 -4.80 11.65
N SER A 59 -6.88 -3.80 12.50
CA SER A 59 -8.24 -3.40 12.91
C SER A 59 -8.76 -2.14 12.20
N MET A 60 -7.97 -1.52 11.33
CA MET A 60 -8.32 -0.30 10.60
C MET A 60 -9.02 -0.63 9.29
N ASN A 61 -9.92 0.25 8.86
CA ASN A 61 -10.63 0.11 7.60
C ASN A 61 -9.70 0.32 6.40
N ALA A 62 -10.06 -0.27 5.26
CA ALA A 62 -9.30 -0.13 4.01
C ALA A 62 -9.08 1.33 3.62
N ASP A 63 -10.09 2.20 3.80
CA ASP A 63 -9.98 3.63 3.52
C ASP A 63 -8.91 4.30 4.40
N THR A 64 -8.84 3.98 5.69
CA THR A 64 -7.84 4.55 6.60
C THR A 64 -6.42 4.09 6.24
N LEU A 65 -6.25 2.84 5.85
CA LEU A 65 -4.97 2.31 5.37
C LEU A 65 -4.57 2.96 4.03
N LEU A 66 -5.52 3.18 3.13
CA LEU A 66 -5.29 3.89 1.88
C LEU A 66 -4.90 5.35 2.11
N GLU A 67 -5.58 6.06 3.01
CA GLU A 67 -5.20 7.43 3.37
C GLU A 67 -3.79 7.50 3.99
N ALA A 68 -3.47 6.61 4.94
CA ALA A 68 -2.14 6.54 5.55
C ALA A 68 -1.04 6.16 4.53
N ALA A 69 -1.36 5.31 3.56
CA ALA A 69 -0.48 4.98 2.44
C ALA A 69 -0.29 6.17 1.49
N GLN A 70 -1.35 6.96 1.24
CA GLN A 70 -1.28 8.14 0.38
C GLN A 70 -0.45 9.28 0.99
N GLN A 71 -0.35 9.35 2.32
CA GLN A 71 0.47 10.32 3.03
C GLN A 71 1.94 9.90 3.14
N TYR A 72 2.27 8.65 2.82
CA TYR A 72 3.63 8.15 2.89
C TYR A 72 4.47 8.65 1.71
N MET A 73 5.51 9.41 2.03
CA MET A 73 6.57 9.84 1.11
C MET A 73 7.87 9.11 1.47
N PRO A 74 8.35 8.16 0.65
CA PRO A 74 9.68 7.61 0.83
C PRO A 74 10.71 8.72 0.59
N ALA A 75 11.60 8.92 1.56
CA ALA A 75 12.61 9.98 1.58
C ALA A 75 13.92 9.58 0.88
#